data_AF-A0A8H7ZEY4-F1
#
_entry.id   AF-A0A8H7ZEY4-F1
#
_cell.length_a   1.000
_cell.length_b   1.000
_cell.length_c   1.000
_cell.angle_alpha   90.00
_cell.angle_beta   90.00
_cell.angle_gamma   90.00
#
_symmetry.space_group_name_H-M   'P 1'
#
loop_
_entity.id
_entity.type
_entity.pdbx_description
1 polymer ?
#
loop_
_entity_poly.entity_id
_entity_poly.type
_entity_poly.pdbx_seq_one_letter_code
_entity_poly.pdbx_strand_id
1 'polypeptide(L)'
;MTEFVYQGDDFEDKVRKQVEFYFSDSNLQQDKFLWKIYEANDGWVELKTILTFGRMKQYRPEEKVIEALKSSEKLELSANNDMIKRKDPLKDFNEIKNTKKRNTVHIEGFPHDLTQEQVEAWFEEKIAPNLPKEKAVNSVRRIKSKLKKEFFGVVDVELTNEQDAQYLVKDVEISYDQGILSKEAAQEADKKNLLKKMSLLTFQEMRESGKRFGQNEVTKRRNSFNENNKGKKQKGGKGKKFDRKKGDDSEKEPIPESAVEDEKSSEGDEVKESRESKSEDSSVTKDTTANEAPEASKDE
;
A
#
# COMPACT_ATOMS: atom_id res chain seq x y z
N MET A 1 -5.93 23.51 7.32
CA MET A 1 -5.99 22.28 6.47
C MET A 1 -6.30 21.10 7.38
N THR A 2 -7.58 20.94 7.74
CA THR A 2 -8.02 20.15 8.90
C THR A 2 -9.49 19.77 8.71
N GLU A 3 -9.77 18.85 7.77
CA GLU A 3 -11.15 18.52 7.36
C GLU A 3 -11.48 17.01 7.43
N PHE A 4 -10.51 16.16 7.74
CA PHE A 4 -10.69 14.72 7.87
C PHE A 4 -9.99 14.22 9.15
N VAL A 5 -10.54 14.58 10.31
CA VAL A 5 -10.19 13.94 11.59
C VAL A 5 -11.30 12.95 11.91
N TYR A 6 -10.94 11.68 12.13
CA TYR A 6 -11.90 10.65 12.51
C TYR A 6 -12.38 10.86 13.95
N GLN A 7 -13.71 10.84 14.16
CA GLN A 7 -14.36 11.15 15.44
C GLN A 7 -15.34 10.05 15.92
N GLY A 8 -15.34 8.86 15.30
CA GLY A 8 -16.17 7.74 15.78
C GLY A 8 -15.63 7.16 17.09
N ASP A 9 -16.53 6.63 17.93
CA ASP A 9 -16.20 6.06 19.24
C ASP A 9 -15.24 4.86 19.15
N ASP A 10 -15.21 4.18 18.00
CA ASP A 10 -14.30 3.08 17.66
C ASP A 10 -12.92 3.54 17.16
N PHE A 11 -12.53 4.80 17.44
CA PHE A 11 -11.22 5.38 17.07
C PHE A 11 -10.06 4.47 17.47
N GLU A 12 -10.01 4.03 18.72
CA GLU A 12 -8.88 3.25 19.25
C GLU A 12 -8.75 1.89 18.57
N ASP A 13 -9.86 1.17 18.42
CA ASP A 13 -9.87 -0.14 17.77
C ASP A 13 -9.51 -0.05 16.29
N LYS A 14 -10.00 0.98 15.58
CA LYS A 14 -9.62 1.24 14.18
C LYS A 14 -8.14 1.59 14.04
N VAL A 15 -7.59 2.43 14.92
CA VAL A 15 -6.16 2.74 14.96
C VAL A 15 -5.34 1.46 15.25
N ARG A 16 -5.70 0.70 16.29
CA ARG A 16 -4.99 -0.51 16.71
C ARG A 16 -5.01 -1.57 15.60
N LYS A 17 -6.19 -1.90 15.05
CA LYS A 17 -6.35 -2.79 13.87
C LYS A 17 -5.47 -2.31 12.71
N GLN A 18 -5.48 -1.01 12.38
CA GLN A 18 -4.81 -0.49 11.20
C GLN A 18 -3.28 -0.50 11.31
N VAL A 19 -2.73 -0.20 12.49
CA VAL A 19 -1.28 -0.25 12.72
C VAL A 19 -0.81 -1.70 12.88
N GLU A 20 -1.53 -2.56 13.62
CA GLU A 20 -1.22 -3.99 13.69
C GLU A 20 -1.20 -4.65 12.31
N PHE A 21 -2.14 -4.29 11.43
CA PHE A 21 -2.11 -4.75 10.04
C PHE A 21 -0.83 -4.36 9.31
N TYR A 22 -0.27 -3.17 9.53
CA TYR A 22 0.97 -2.74 8.85
C TYR A 22 2.18 -3.59 9.25
N PHE A 23 2.32 -3.94 10.53
CA PHE A 23 3.40 -4.79 11.06
C PHE A 23 3.13 -6.31 10.95
N SER A 24 1.94 -6.71 10.47
CA SER A 24 1.58 -8.11 10.23
C SER A 24 2.53 -8.81 9.26
N ASP A 25 2.72 -10.12 9.42
CA ASP A 25 3.47 -10.97 8.47
C ASP A 25 2.99 -10.77 7.02
N SER A 26 1.68 -10.67 6.86
CA SER A 26 0.97 -10.53 5.58
C SER A 26 1.27 -9.23 4.83
N ASN A 27 1.67 -8.15 5.54
CA ASN A 27 1.92 -6.82 4.95
C ASN A 27 3.40 -6.39 5.05
N LEU A 28 4.05 -6.56 6.20
CA LEU A 28 5.36 -5.96 6.50
C LEU A 28 6.45 -6.38 5.50
N GLN A 29 6.48 -7.66 5.09
CA GLN A 29 7.39 -8.18 4.07
C GLN A 29 6.98 -7.84 2.62
N GLN A 30 5.81 -7.22 2.40
CA GLN A 30 5.31 -6.82 1.09
C GLN A 30 5.48 -5.31 0.84
N ASP A 31 5.37 -4.49 1.88
CA ASP A 31 5.58 -3.05 1.82
C ASP A 31 7.08 -2.71 1.81
N LYS A 32 7.61 -2.40 0.62
CA LYS A 32 9.02 -2.05 0.41
C LYS A 32 9.47 -0.74 1.08
N PHE A 33 8.55 0.10 1.54
CA PHE A 33 8.88 1.31 2.28
C PHE A 33 9.00 0.98 3.77
N LEU A 34 7.95 0.38 4.34
CA LEU A 34 7.93 0.00 5.76
C LEU A 34 9.02 -1.03 6.09
N TRP A 35 9.20 -2.04 5.22
CA TRP A 35 10.26 -3.06 5.37
C TRP A 35 11.65 -2.43 5.52
N LYS A 36 11.99 -1.46 4.67
CA LYS A 36 13.32 -0.83 4.68
C LYS A 36 13.60 -0.06 5.96
N ILE A 37 12.59 0.61 6.53
CA ILE A 37 12.75 1.36 7.77
C ILE A 37 12.86 0.39 8.95
N TYR A 38 12.02 -0.65 8.96
CA TYR A 38 12.09 -1.74 9.95
C TYR A 38 13.46 -2.46 9.93
N GLU A 39 13.99 -2.78 8.75
CA GLU A 39 15.28 -3.45 8.56
C GLU A 39 16.49 -2.56 8.88
N ALA A 40 16.39 -1.23 8.69
CA ALA A 40 17.46 -0.28 8.98
C ALA A 40 17.58 0.11 10.47
N ASN A 41 16.50 -0.03 11.25
CA ASN A 41 16.36 0.50 12.61
C ASN A 41 16.11 -0.60 13.67
N ASP A 42 16.63 -1.82 13.48
CA ASP A 42 16.45 -2.96 14.39
C ASP A 42 14.97 -3.26 14.75
N GLY A 43 14.06 -3.05 13.81
CA GLY A 43 12.61 -3.25 13.95
C GLY A 43 11.82 -2.05 14.48
N TRP A 44 12.45 -0.91 14.78
CA TRP A 44 11.77 0.31 15.21
C TRP A 44 11.34 1.19 14.04
N VAL A 45 10.12 1.72 14.10
CA VAL A 45 9.57 2.66 13.12
C VAL A 45 8.93 3.83 13.85
N GLU A 46 9.24 5.06 13.43
CA GLU A 46 8.66 6.27 14.01
C GLU A 46 7.13 6.32 13.84
N LEU A 47 6.42 6.65 14.91
CA LEU A 47 4.98 6.91 14.88
C LEU A 47 4.63 8.03 13.88
N LYS A 48 5.45 9.09 13.84
CA LYS A 48 5.32 10.22 12.90
C LYS A 48 5.34 9.76 11.44
N THR A 49 6.21 8.79 11.12
CA THR A 49 6.25 8.14 9.79
C THR A 49 4.96 7.38 9.51
N ILE A 50 4.46 6.54 10.44
CA ILE A 50 3.19 5.81 10.28
C ILE A 50 2.00 6.77 10.08
N LEU A 51 1.97 7.91 10.77
CA LEU A 51 0.92 8.91 10.64
C LEU A 51 0.94 9.69 9.31
N THR A 52 1.95 9.48 8.45
CA THR A 52 1.91 9.94 7.05
C THR A 52 1.15 8.99 6.11
N PHE A 53 0.85 7.75 6.54
CA PHE A 53 0.32 6.71 5.67
C PHE A 53 -1.13 7.01 5.27
N GLY A 54 -1.52 6.65 4.04
CA GLY A 54 -2.78 7.11 3.44
C GLY A 54 -4.05 6.86 4.26
N ARG A 55 -4.14 5.73 4.98
CA ARG A 55 -5.27 5.43 5.89
C ARG A 55 -5.10 6.01 7.31
N MET A 56 -3.88 6.36 7.70
CA MET A 56 -3.57 6.89 9.05
C MET A 56 -3.69 8.41 9.16
N LYS A 57 -3.61 9.15 8.03
CA LYS A 57 -3.71 10.62 8.01
C LYS A 57 -4.97 11.17 8.70
N GLN A 58 -6.04 10.38 8.78
CA GLN A 58 -7.31 10.75 9.43
C GLN A 58 -7.32 10.61 10.96
N TYR A 59 -6.36 9.88 11.55
CA TYR A 59 -6.30 9.68 13.00
C TYR A 59 -5.40 10.73 13.63
N ARG A 60 -6.02 11.73 14.26
CA ARG A 60 -5.39 12.82 15.02
C ARG A 60 -6.26 13.16 16.24
N PRO A 61 -5.70 13.69 17.35
CA PRO A 61 -4.29 14.02 17.58
C PRO A 61 -3.39 12.78 17.73
N GLU A 62 -2.08 13.01 17.81
CA GLU A 62 -1.05 11.96 17.95
C GLU A 62 -1.12 11.25 19.31
N GLU A 63 -1.49 11.97 20.36
CA GLU A 63 -1.69 11.46 21.72
C GLU A 63 -2.70 10.32 21.80
N LYS A 64 -3.88 10.48 21.18
CA LYS A 64 -4.91 9.42 21.11
C LYS A 64 -4.44 8.18 20.35
N VAL A 65 -3.52 8.34 19.39
CA VAL A 65 -2.93 7.21 18.66
C VAL A 65 -1.93 6.47 19.55
N ILE A 66 -1.17 7.19 20.38
CA ILE A 66 -0.31 6.59 21.42
C ILE A 66 -1.15 5.79 22.43
N GLU A 67 -2.28 6.33 22.90
CA GLU A 67 -3.20 5.66 23.83
C GLU A 67 -3.78 4.36 23.24
N ALA A 68 -4.29 4.41 22.01
CA ALA A 68 -4.77 3.25 21.27
C ALA A 68 -3.71 2.15 21.04
N LEU A 69 -2.43 2.53 20.96
CA LEU A 69 -1.32 1.60 20.74
C LEU A 69 -0.74 1.02 22.05
N LYS A 70 -0.83 1.72 23.18
CA LYS A 70 -0.47 1.18 24.51
C LYS A 70 -1.24 -0.08 24.88
N SER A 71 -2.47 -0.22 24.35
CA SER A 71 -3.34 -1.39 24.49
C SER A 71 -3.12 -2.49 23.44
N SER A 72 -2.09 -2.39 22.57
CA SER A 72 -1.78 -3.45 21.60
C SER A 72 -0.99 -4.60 22.23
N GLU A 73 -1.51 -5.81 22.09
CA GLU A 73 -0.82 -7.03 22.49
C GLU A 73 0.41 -7.32 21.62
N LYS A 74 0.35 -7.01 20.32
CA LYS A 74 1.34 -7.38 19.29
C LYS A 74 2.46 -6.34 19.09
N LEU A 75 2.21 -5.09 19.48
CA LEU A 75 3.12 -3.96 19.30
C LEU A 75 3.68 -3.46 20.64
N GLU A 76 4.88 -2.92 20.59
CA GLU A 76 5.60 -2.27 21.67
C GLU A 76 5.88 -0.81 21.28
N LEU A 77 5.74 0.10 22.24
CA LEU A 77 6.13 1.50 22.09
C LEU A 77 7.47 1.74 22.80
N SER A 78 8.30 2.62 22.27
CA SER A 78 9.51 3.07 22.96
C SER A 78 9.14 3.87 24.23
N ALA A 79 10.08 4.03 25.16
CA ALA A 79 9.84 4.75 26.42
C ALA A 79 9.30 6.18 26.22
N ASN A 80 9.68 6.84 25.11
CA ASN A 80 9.20 8.18 24.75
C ASN A 80 7.86 8.16 23.99
N ASN A 81 7.35 7.00 23.60
CA ASN A 81 6.19 6.75 22.73
C ASN A 81 6.35 7.20 21.25
N ASP A 82 7.50 7.78 20.87
CA ASP A 82 7.80 8.22 19.50
C ASP A 82 7.97 7.10 18.47
N MET A 83 8.29 5.86 18.89
CA MET A 83 8.57 4.74 17.99
C MET A 83 7.77 3.49 18.36
N ILE A 84 7.42 2.72 17.33
CA ILE A 84 6.67 1.46 17.39
C ILE A 84 7.60 0.33 16.93
N LYS A 85 7.54 -0.80 17.62
CA LYS A 85 8.17 -2.07 17.24
C LYS A 85 7.16 -3.21 17.37
N ARG A 86 7.41 -4.31 16.68
CA ARG A 86 6.64 -5.56 16.81
C ARG A 86 7.28 -6.45 17.88
N LYS A 87 6.45 -6.96 18.80
CA LYS A 87 6.90 -7.88 19.88
C LYS A 87 7.24 -9.26 19.34
N ASP A 88 6.36 -9.82 18.51
CA ASP A 88 6.56 -11.15 17.92
C ASP A 88 7.70 -11.13 16.89
N PRO A 89 8.61 -12.13 16.91
CA PRO A 89 9.61 -12.27 15.85
C PRO A 89 8.97 -12.45 14.47
N LEU A 90 9.71 -12.10 13.43
CA LEU A 90 9.31 -12.34 12.05
C LEU A 90 9.48 -13.83 11.70
N LYS A 91 8.52 -14.41 10.97
CA LYS A 91 8.64 -15.75 10.36
C LYS A 91 9.42 -15.67 9.06
N ASP A 92 9.90 -16.81 8.55
CA ASP A 92 10.67 -16.84 7.31
C ASP A 92 9.83 -16.33 6.12
N PHE A 93 10.50 -15.61 5.22
CA PHE A 93 9.89 -15.05 4.01
C PHE A 93 9.32 -16.13 3.09
N ASN A 94 9.93 -17.32 3.00
CA ASN A 94 9.43 -18.41 2.17
C ASN A 94 8.25 -19.11 2.84
N GLU A 95 8.27 -19.26 4.16
CA GLU A 95 7.14 -19.77 4.95
C GLU A 95 5.90 -18.88 4.76
N ILE A 96 6.00 -17.57 5.04
CA ILE A 96 4.91 -16.60 4.87
C ILE A 96 4.40 -16.62 3.42
N LYS A 97 5.29 -16.60 2.43
CA LYS A 97 4.95 -16.61 1.00
C LYS A 97 4.24 -17.90 0.56
N ASN A 98 4.58 -19.04 1.16
CA ASN A 98 3.92 -20.32 0.88
C ASN A 98 2.56 -20.43 1.59
N THR A 99 2.48 -20.05 2.87
CA THR A 99 1.23 -20.02 3.63
C THR A 99 0.21 -19.07 2.99
N LYS A 100 0.62 -17.85 2.66
CA LYS A 100 -0.19 -16.85 1.95
C LYS A 100 -0.75 -17.41 0.64
N LYS A 101 0.03 -18.15 -0.15
CA LYS A 101 -0.42 -18.76 -1.42
C LYS A 101 -1.54 -19.77 -1.25
N ARG A 102 -1.61 -20.48 -0.13
CA ARG A 102 -2.64 -21.49 0.16
C ARG A 102 -3.87 -20.89 0.83
N ASN A 103 -3.64 -19.96 1.77
CA ASN A 103 -4.69 -19.30 2.53
C ASN A 103 -5.39 -18.15 1.78
N THR A 104 -4.88 -17.73 0.61
CA THR A 104 -5.52 -16.69 -0.19
C THR A 104 -6.52 -17.27 -1.19
N VAL A 105 -7.79 -16.87 -1.03
CA VAL A 105 -8.86 -17.10 -2.00
C VAL A 105 -8.94 -15.91 -2.96
N HIS A 106 -9.05 -16.20 -4.25
CA HIS A 106 -9.26 -15.22 -5.31
C HIS A 106 -10.75 -15.20 -5.67
N ILE A 107 -11.40 -14.03 -5.63
CA ILE A 107 -12.84 -13.90 -5.82
C ILE A 107 -13.14 -12.81 -6.89
N GLU A 108 -13.93 -13.16 -7.91
CA GLU A 108 -14.35 -12.27 -9.01
C GLU A 108 -15.87 -12.03 -8.99
N GLY A 109 -16.30 -10.80 -9.34
CA GLY A 109 -17.72 -10.45 -9.53
C GLY A 109 -18.22 -9.28 -8.68
N PHE A 110 -17.34 -8.65 -7.87
CA PHE A 110 -17.72 -7.53 -7.03
C PHE A 110 -18.09 -6.27 -7.87
N PRO A 111 -19.09 -5.48 -7.45
CA PRO A 111 -19.36 -4.15 -8.02
C PRO A 111 -18.11 -3.25 -8.05
N HIS A 112 -17.92 -2.50 -9.14
CA HIS A 112 -16.67 -1.79 -9.44
C HIS A 112 -16.47 -0.48 -8.66
N ASP A 113 -17.52 0.03 -8.04
CA ASP A 113 -17.61 1.26 -7.28
C ASP A 113 -17.15 1.11 -5.82
N LEU A 114 -17.31 -0.07 -5.22
CA LEU A 114 -17.08 -0.34 -3.79
C LEU A 114 -15.74 0.21 -3.27
N THR A 115 -15.72 0.79 -2.06
CA THR A 115 -14.49 1.25 -1.40
C THR A 115 -13.69 0.06 -0.83
N GLN A 116 -12.50 0.34 -0.27
CA GLN A 116 -11.70 -0.72 0.37
C GLN A 116 -12.30 -1.11 1.73
N GLU A 117 -12.78 -0.12 2.49
CA GLU A 117 -13.49 -0.32 3.77
C GLU A 117 -14.82 -1.05 3.60
N GLN A 118 -15.59 -0.76 2.54
CA GLN A 118 -16.83 -1.49 2.24
C GLN A 118 -16.58 -2.97 1.96
N VAL A 119 -15.51 -3.30 1.22
CA VAL A 119 -15.15 -4.71 0.96
C VAL A 119 -14.62 -5.36 2.25
N GLU A 120 -13.79 -4.67 3.05
CA GLU A 120 -13.33 -5.17 4.35
C GLU A 120 -14.48 -5.47 5.30
N ALA A 121 -15.42 -4.52 5.48
CA ALA A 121 -16.63 -4.71 6.30
C ALA A 121 -17.53 -5.84 5.78
N TRP A 122 -17.67 -5.99 4.46
CA TRP A 122 -18.44 -7.09 3.86
C TRP A 122 -17.85 -8.47 4.20
N PHE A 123 -16.51 -8.61 4.22
CA PHE A 123 -15.87 -9.84 4.67
C PHE A 123 -15.98 -10.05 6.19
N GLU A 124 -15.89 -8.99 7.01
CA GLU A 124 -16.11 -9.08 8.46
C GLU A 124 -17.57 -9.43 8.81
N GLU A 125 -18.57 -8.97 8.05
CA GLU A 125 -20.00 -9.23 8.32
C GLU A 125 -20.51 -10.55 7.71
N LYS A 126 -20.26 -10.79 6.42
CA LYS A 126 -20.91 -11.88 5.66
C LYS A 126 -20.13 -13.20 5.67
N ILE A 127 -18.81 -13.12 5.80
CA ILE A 127 -17.91 -14.27 5.62
C ILE A 127 -17.32 -14.73 6.96
N ALA A 128 -16.66 -13.84 7.71
CA ALA A 128 -15.94 -14.19 8.93
C ALA A 128 -16.79 -14.95 9.98
N PRO A 129 -18.06 -14.59 10.27
CA PRO A 129 -18.86 -15.30 11.28
C PRO A 129 -19.17 -16.75 10.90
N ASN A 130 -19.10 -17.07 9.61
CA ASN A 130 -19.48 -18.34 8.99
C ASN A 130 -18.27 -19.23 8.65
N LEU A 131 -17.05 -18.84 9.02
CA LEU A 131 -15.85 -19.66 8.86
C LEU A 131 -15.80 -20.78 9.93
N PRO A 132 -15.34 -22.00 9.56
CA PRO A 132 -15.43 -23.17 10.44
C PRO A 132 -14.36 -23.22 11.55
N LYS A 133 -13.14 -22.69 11.35
CA LYS A 133 -12.07 -22.71 12.36
C LYS A 133 -11.81 -21.34 12.98
N GLU A 134 -11.25 -20.41 12.22
CA GLU A 134 -10.95 -19.06 12.73
C GLU A 134 -11.78 -18.01 12.00
N LYS A 135 -12.59 -17.29 12.78
CA LYS A 135 -13.55 -16.29 12.31
C LYS A 135 -12.90 -14.94 12.04
N ALA A 136 -11.77 -14.98 11.32
CA ALA A 136 -10.88 -13.85 11.10
C ALA A 136 -10.31 -13.83 9.68
N VAL A 137 -9.93 -12.64 9.23
CA VAL A 137 -9.33 -12.38 7.92
C VAL A 137 -8.03 -11.62 8.12
N ASN A 138 -6.92 -12.12 7.56
CA ASN A 138 -5.60 -11.50 7.73
C ASN A 138 -5.37 -10.32 6.78
N SER A 139 -5.89 -10.40 5.55
CA SER A 139 -5.79 -9.31 4.57
C SER A 139 -6.87 -9.39 3.49
N VAL A 140 -7.45 -8.23 3.15
CA VAL A 140 -8.37 -8.06 2.02
C VAL A 140 -7.72 -7.14 0.98
N ARG A 141 -7.62 -7.56 -0.28
CA ARG A 141 -6.90 -6.80 -1.32
C ARG A 141 -7.71 -6.67 -2.61
N ARG A 142 -8.30 -5.49 -2.81
CA ARG A 142 -8.95 -5.11 -4.08
C ARG A 142 -7.93 -5.03 -5.23
N ILE A 143 -8.15 -5.79 -6.29
CA ILE A 143 -7.32 -5.78 -7.50
C ILE A 143 -7.74 -4.61 -8.40
N LYS A 144 -6.77 -3.76 -8.74
CA LYS A 144 -6.98 -2.54 -9.51
C LYS A 144 -6.28 -2.59 -10.87
N SER A 145 -6.88 -1.94 -11.88
CA SER A 145 -6.30 -1.78 -13.20
C SER A 145 -4.98 -1.01 -13.12
N LYS A 146 -3.89 -1.57 -13.70
CA LYS A 146 -2.57 -0.91 -13.67
C LYS A 146 -2.53 0.45 -14.37
N LEU A 147 -3.37 0.63 -15.39
CA LEU A 147 -3.41 1.86 -16.19
C LEU A 147 -4.29 2.92 -15.53
N LYS A 148 -5.53 2.55 -15.21
CA LYS A 148 -6.54 3.50 -14.75
C LYS A 148 -6.66 3.64 -13.22
N LYS A 149 -6.08 2.72 -12.44
CA LYS A 149 -6.26 2.57 -10.98
C LYS A 149 -7.71 2.30 -10.50
N GLU A 150 -8.68 2.25 -11.41
CA GLU A 150 -10.03 1.70 -11.22
C GLU A 150 -10.01 0.28 -10.64
N PHE A 151 -11.04 -0.09 -9.89
CA PHE A 151 -11.24 -1.44 -9.36
C PHE A 151 -11.76 -2.39 -10.46
N PHE A 152 -11.30 -3.64 -10.44
CA PHE A 152 -11.58 -4.63 -11.48
C PHE A 152 -12.70 -5.62 -11.09
N GLY A 153 -13.41 -5.38 -9.97
CA GLY A 153 -14.42 -6.31 -9.45
C GLY A 153 -13.83 -7.62 -8.88
N VAL A 154 -12.54 -7.62 -8.53
CA VAL A 154 -11.78 -8.81 -8.15
C VAL A 154 -11.01 -8.56 -6.85
N VAL A 155 -11.08 -9.48 -5.90
CA VAL A 155 -10.49 -9.36 -4.56
C VAL A 155 -9.68 -10.62 -4.22
N ASP A 156 -8.44 -10.43 -3.77
CA ASP A 156 -7.67 -11.47 -3.07
C ASP A 156 -7.98 -11.35 -1.57
N VAL A 157 -8.38 -12.44 -0.91
CA VAL A 157 -8.62 -12.49 0.55
C VAL A 157 -7.80 -13.60 1.19
N GLU A 158 -6.93 -13.20 2.12
CA GLU A 158 -6.03 -14.06 2.87
C GLU A 158 -6.63 -14.37 4.24
N LEU A 159 -6.91 -15.64 4.49
CA LEU A 159 -7.45 -16.14 5.75
C LEU A 159 -6.36 -16.64 6.69
N THR A 160 -6.70 -16.84 7.96
CA THR A 160 -5.73 -17.28 8.96
C THR A 160 -5.35 -18.76 8.79
N ASN A 161 -6.25 -19.63 8.29
CA ASN A 161 -5.96 -21.04 7.97
C ASN A 161 -6.18 -21.42 6.50
N GLU A 162 -5.47 -22.47 6.09
CA GLU A 162 -5.73 -23.19 4.83
C GLU A 162 -7.10 -23.88 4.82
N GLN A 163 -7.58 -24.37 5.98
CA GLN A 163 -8.89 -25.04 6.10
C GLN A 163 -10.05 -24.11 5.77
N ASP A 164 -10.07 -22.90 6.35
CA ASP A 164 -11.09 -21.89 6.10
C ASP A 164 -11.08 -21.46 4.61
N ALA A 165 -9.90 -21.37 3.99
CA ALA A 165 -9.75 -21.07 2.56
C ALA A 165 -10.22 -22.21 1.65
N GLN A 166 -9.96 -23.47 2.01
CA GLN A 166 -10.46 -24.62 1.28
C GLN A 166 -11.99 -24.74 1.38
N TYR A 167 -12.58 -24.47 2.56
CA TYR A 167 -14.03 -24.44 2.77
C TYR A 167 -14.70 -23.38 1.88
N LEU A 168 -14.19 -22.14 1.86
CA LEU A 168 -14.70 -21.10 0.98
C LEU A 168 -14.62 -21.47 -0.51
N VAL A 169 -13.59 -22.19 -0.95
CA VAL A 169 -13.43 -22.58 -2.37
C VAL A 169 -14.30 -23.79 -2.74
N LYS A 170 -14.43 -24.79 -1.86
CA LYS A 170 -14.98 -26.11 -2.20
C LYS A 170 -16.42 -26.34 -1.77
N ASP A 171 -16.83 -25.85 -0.61
CA ASP A 171 -17.95 -26.45 0.13
C ASP A 171 -19.22 -25.60 0.11
N VAL A 172 -19.05 -24.28 0.24
CA VAL A 172 -20.11 -23.27 0.10
C VAL A 172 -20.24 -22.78 -1.34
N GLU A 173 -21.20 -21.89 -1.61
CA GLU A 173 -21.15 -20.87 -2.66
C GLU A 173 -21.15 -19.45 -2.07
N ILE A 174 -20.87 -18.43 -2.88
CA ILE A 174 -20.80 -17.03 -2.42
C ILE A 174 -21.65 -16.13 -3.34
N SER A 175 -22.52 -15.32 -2.74
CA SER A 175 -23.29 -14.26 -3.41
C SER A 175 -22.99 -12.91 -2.76
N TYR A 176 -22.93 -11.83 -3.54
CA TYR A 176 -22.61 -10.50 -3.02
C TYR A 176 -23.64 -10.00 -1.98
N ASP A 177 -24.94 -10.20 -2.21
CA ASP A 177 -25.96 -9.64 -1.31
C ASP A 177 -26.15 -10.48 -0.03
N GLN A 178 -25.99 -11.80 -0.17
CA GLN A 178 -26.35 -12.79 0.87
C GLN A 178 -25.13 -13.38 1.60
N GLY A 179 -23.93 -13.23 1.08
CA GLY A 179 -22.72 -13.84 1.66
C GLY A 179 -22.57 -15.31 1.27
N ILE A 180 -22.41 -16.17 2.28
CA ILE A 180 -22.25 -17.62 2.09
C ILE A 180 -23.61 -18.29 1.83
N LEU A 181 -23.66 -19.12 0.78
CA LEU A 181 -24.82 -19.93 0.40
C LEU A 181 -24.47 -21.42 0.41
N SER A 182 -25.48 -22.29 0.55
CA SER A 182 -25.33 -23.71 0.25
C SER A 182 -25.34 -23.94 -1.27
N LYS A 183 -24.79 -25.07 -1.72
CA LYS A 183 -24.81 -25.49 -3.14
C LYS A 183 -26.22 -25.76 -3.70
N GLU A 184 -27.21 -25.84 -2.82
CA GLU A 184 -28.62 -26.00 -3.18
C GLU A 184 -29.27 -24.63 -3.36
N ALA A 185 -29.14 -23.73 -2.37
CA ALA A 185 -29.62 -22.34 -2.48
C ALA A 185 -28.97 -21.59 -3.66
N ALA A 186 -27.72 -21.91 -4.00
CA ALA A 186 -27.01 -21.35 -5.16
C ALA A 186 -27.58 -21.76 -6.53
N GLN A 187 -28.47 -22.76 -6.60
CA GLN A 187 -29.16 -23.13 -7.84
C GLN A 187 -30.41 -22.28 -8.09
N GLU A 188 -31.04 -21.78 -7.02
CA GLU A 188 -32.19 -20.87 -7.05
C GLU A 188 -31.76 -19.39 -7.12
N ALA A 189 -30.55 -19.07 -6.62
CA ALA A 189 -29.99 -17.72 -6.63
C ALA A 189 -29.64 -17.20 -8.04
N ASP A 190 -29.77 -15.88 -8.21
CA ASP A 190 -29.52 -15.20 -9.47
C ASP A 190 -28.03 -15.30 -9.88
N LYS A 191 -27.76 -15.93 -11.02
CA LYS A 191 -26.39 -16.21 -11.55
C LYS A 191 -25.54 -14.97 -11.85
N LYS A 192 -26.11 -13.77 -11.69
CA LYS A 192 -25.43 -12.47 -11.80
C LYS A 192 -24.78 -12.02 -10.48
N ASN A 193 -25.31 -12.46 -9.34
CA ASN A 193 -24.91 -11.98 -8.02
C ASN A 193 -23.98 -12.99 -7.30
N LEU A 194 -23.94 -14.23 -7.81
CA LEU A 194 -22.94 -15.24 -7.47
C LEU A 194 -21.52 -14.80 -7.86
N LEU A 195 -20.62 -14.82 -6.88
CA LEU A 195 -19.21 -14.48 -7.04
C LEU A 195 -18.40 -15.72 -7.39
N LYS A 196 -17.62 -15.65 -8.47
CA LYS A 196 -16.69 -16.73 -8.84
C LYS A 196 -15.52 -16.75 -7.88
N LYS A 197 -14.99 -17.93 -7.59
CA LYS A 197 -13.91 -18.10 -6.62
C LYS A 197 -12.99 -19.26 -6.97
N MET A 198 -11.72 -19.14 -6.57
CA MET A 198 -10.71 -20.20 -6.69
C MET A 198 -9.56 -19.93 -5.72
N SER A 199 -8.67 -20.91 -5.50
CA SER A 199 -7.43 -20.62 -4.76
C SER A 199 -6.53 -19.68 -5.58
N LEU A 200 -5.77 -18.81 -4.90
CA LEU A 200 -4.78 -17.94 -5.57
C LEU A 200 -3.73 -18.75 -6.35
N LEU A 201 -3.40 -19.98 -5.92
CA LEU A 201 -2.53 -20.89 -6.64
C LEU A 201 -3.14 -21.31 -7.99
N THR A 202 -4.39 -21.78 -7.98
CA THR A 202 -5.14 -22.18 -9.19
C THR A 202 -5.26 -21.01 -10.18
N PHE A 203 -5.54 -19.79 -9.68
CA PHE A 203 -5.57 -18.59 -10.51
C PHE A 203 -4.20 -18.30 -11.17
N GLN A 204 -3.10 -18.44 -10.43
CA GLN A 204 -1.74 -18.27 -10.97
C GLN A 204 -1.45 -19.32 -12.06
N GLU A 205 -1.81 -20.58 -11.83
CA GLU A 205 -1.62 -21.69 -12.77
C GLU A 205 -2.43 -21.50 -14.06
N MET A 206 -3.72 -21.18 -13.97
CA MET A 206 -4.58 -20.87 -15.13
C MET A 206 -4.05 -19.66 -15.91
N ARG A 207 -3.53 -18.63 -15.21
CA ARG A 207 -2.95 -17.45 -15.84
C ARG A 207 -1.58 -17.71 -16.47
N GLU A 208 -0.84 -18.72 -16.03
CA GLU A 208 0.39 -19.17 -16.67
C GLU A 208 0.14 -20.12 -17.84
N SER A 209 -0.78 -21.07 -17.72
CA SER A 209 -1.14 -21.97 -18.82
C SER A 209 -1.72 -21.17 -19.99
N GLY A 210 -2.58 -20.17 -19.75
CA GLY A 210 -3.07 -19.26 -20.79
C GLY A 210 -1.96 -18.50 -21.53
N LYS A 211 -0.92 -18.03 -20.83
CA LYS A 211 0.26 -17.40 -21.48
C LYS A 211 1.05 -18.41 -22.33
N ARG A 212 1.22 -19.64 -21.84
CA ARG A 212 1.93 -20.72 -22.55
C ARG A 212 1.16 -21.17 -23.79
N PHE A 213 -0.18 -21.23 -23.71
CA PHE A 213 -1.07 -21.58 -24.82
C PHE A 213 -1.15 -20.46 -25.88
N GLY A 214 -1.11 -19.19 -25.47
CA GLY A 214 -0.92 -18.06 -26.38
C GLY A 214 0.42 -18.09 -27.13
N GLN A 215 1.41 -18.87 -26.66
CA GLN A 215 2.71 -19.05 -27.29
C GLN A 215 2.75 -20.31 -28.19
N ASN A 216 1.77 -20.42 -29.09
CA ASN A 216 1.73 -21.43 -30.17
C ASN A 216 3.10 -21.55 -30.87
N GLU A 217 3.49 -22.78 -31.24
CA GLU A 217 4.83 -23.12 -31.77
C GLU A 217 5.32 -22.23 -32.92
N VAL A 218 4.39 -21.71 -33.72
CA VAL A 218 4.65 -20.76 -34.82
C VAL A 218 5.50 -19.56 -34.36
N THR A 219 5.33 -19.12 -33.10
CA THR A 219 6.15 -18.05 -32.50
C THR A 219 7.58 -18.51 -32.17
N LYS A 220 7.77 -19.74 -31.66
CA LYS A 220 9.09 -20.33 -31.43
C LYS A 220 9.85 -20.53 -32.75
N ARG A 221 9.16 -21.02 -33.79
CA ARG A 221 9.72 -21.21 -35.15
C ARG A 221 10.18 -19.89 -35.82
N ARG A 222 9.64 -18.73 -35.41
CA ARG A 222 10.11 -17.41 -35.86
C ARG A 222 11.45 -17.00 -35.24
N ASN A 223 11.73 -17.36 -33.99
CA ASN A 223 13.02 -17.05 -33.38
C ASN A 223 14.15 -17.93 -33.93
N SER A 224 13.89 -19.21 -34.22
CA SER A 224 14.90 -20.14 -34.75
C SER A 224 15.35 -19.84 -36.19
N PHE A 225 14.64 -18.99 -36.94
CA PHE A 225 15.04 -18.65 -38.32
C PHE A 225 16.08 -17.52 -38.40
N ASN A 226 16.36 -16.82 -37.28
CA ASN A 226 17.19 -15.61 -37.29
C ASN A 226 18.63 -15.81 -36.77
N GLU A 227 19.01 -17.04 -36.38
CA GLU A 227 20.38 -17.33 -35.92
C GLU A 227 21.36 -17.63 -37.07
N ASN A 228 20.86 -18.05 -38.23
CA ASN A 228 21.67 -18.53 -39.35
C ASN A 228 22.30 -17.43 -40.23
N ASN A 229 22.32 -16.17 -39.77
CA ASN A 229 22.98 -15.06 -40.48
C ASN A 229 24.06 -14.33 -39.64
N LYS A 230 24.74 -15.06 -38.74
CA LYS A 230 26.02 -14.62 -38.14
C LYS A 230 27.20 -14.80 -39.13
N GLY A 231 27.06 -14.28 -40.35
CA GLY A 231 28.09 -14.31 -41.39
C GLY A 231 28.71 -12.93 -41.65
N LYS A 232 30.04 -12.81 -41.52
CA LYS A 232 30.85 -11.65 -41.96
C LYS A 232 30.43 -10.26 -41.42
N LYS A 233 30.80 -9.94 -40.17
CA LYS A 233 31.26 -8.57 -39.85
C LYS A 233 32.70 -8.41 -40.34
N GLN A 234 32.93 -7.60 -41.36
CA GLN A 234 34.28 -7.21 -41.82
C GLN A 234 34.52 -5.71 -41.55
N LYS A 235 35.78 -5.33 -41.31
CA LYS A 235 36.19 -3.97 -40.91
C LYS A 235 36.08 -2.97 -42.07
N GLY A 236 35.87 -1.69 -41.78
CA GLY A 236 36.08 -0.62 -42.77
C GLY A 236 35.62 0.77 -42.31
N GLY A 237 36.49 1.78 -42.40
CA GLY A 237 36.29 3.10 -41.81
C GLY A 237 35.22 4.00 -42.46
N LYS A 238 34.80 5.01 -41.69
CA LYS A 238 34.05 6.18 -42.19
C LYS A 238 35.02 7.26 -42.66
N GLY A 239 34.85 7.75 -43.88
CA GLY A 239 35.55 8.91 -44.42
C GLY A 239 34.74 9.63 -45.51
N LYS A 240 34.84 10.97 -45.49
CA LYS A 240 34.76 11.99 -46.58
C LYS A 240 34.42 11.50 -48.00
N LYS A 241 33.72 12.23 -48.90
CA LYS A 241 33.01 13.55 -48.90
C LYS A 241 32.37 13.73 -50.31
N PHE A 242 31.31 14.56 -50.46
CA PHE A 242 31.01 15.39 -51.66
C PHE A 242 30.61 14.64 -52.98
N ASP A 243 29.94 15.17 -54.02
CA ASP A 243 29.18 16.43 -54.31
C ASP A 243 28.15 16.14 -55.47
N ARG A 244 27.54 17.19 -56.06
CA ARG A 244 26.58 17.28 -57.21
C ARG A 244 25.09 17.19 -56.78
N LYS A 245 24.25 18.24 -56.81
CA LYS A 245 24.19 19.53 -57.57
C LYS A 245 23.83 19.32 -59.07
N LYS A 246 23.00 20.13 -59.76
CA LYS A 246 22.41 21.49 -59.54
C LYS A 246 21.08 21.67 -60.31
N GLY A 247 20.30 22.71 -59.96
CA GLY A 247 19.19 23.34 -60.72
C GLY A 247 18.24 24.03 -59.74
N ASP A 248 18.38 25.32 -59.40
CA ASP A 248 18.07 26.56 -60.15
C ASP A 248 16.54 26.83 -60.27
N ASP A 249 16.02 28.06 -60.12
CA ASP A 249 16.68 29.39 -60.24
C ASP A 249 16.28 30.42 -59.12
N SER A 250 16.61 31.70 -59.35
CA SER A 250 16.49 32.98 -58.59
C SER A 250 15.07 33.37 -58.09
N GLU A 251 14.82 34.39 -57.24
CA GLU A 251 15.42 35.74 -56.96
C GLU A 251 15.61 35.99 -55.42
N LYS A 252 16.51 36.84 -54.86
CA LYS A 252 16.78 38.31 -54.93
C LYS A 252 15.60 39.17 -54.41
N GLU A 253 15.71 40.21 -53.55
CA GLU A 253 16.78 41.10 -52.96
C GLU A 253 16.43 41.50 -51.47
N PRO A 254 17.21 42.34 -50.72
CA PRO A 254 17.21 42.37 -49.22
C PRO A 254 16.60 43.59 -48.46
N ILE A 255 16.75 43.51 -47.11
CA ILE A 255 16.42 44.38 -45.93
C ILE A 255 17.27 45.70 -45.97
N PRO A 256 16.88 46.92 -45.45
CA PRO A 256 16.54 47.28 -44.03
C PRO A 256 15.57 48.51 -43.84
N GLU A 257 15.44 49.31 -42.74
CA GLU A 257 16.08 49.42 -41.40
C GLU A 257 15.24 50.22 -40.33
N SER A 258 15.54 50.06 -39.03
CA SER A 258 15.46 51.04 -37.89
C SER A 258 14.14 51.48 -37.20
N ALA A 259 14.30 51.96 -35.93
CA ALA A 259 13.36 52.44 -34.86
C ALA A 259 12.82 51.36 -33.89
N VAL A 260 13.11 51.27 -32.57
CA VAL A 260 13.77 52.15 -31.54
C VAL A 260 12.96 53.44 -31.26
N GLU A 261 12.64 53.89 -30.04
CA GLU A 261 13.13 53.70 -28.64
C GLU A 261 12.02 53.06 -27.72
N ASP A 262 12.23 52.46 -26.52
CA ASP A 262 12.91 52.83 -25.24
C ASP A 262 12.27 54.05 -24.52
N GLU A 263 12.15 54.18 -23.18
CA GLU A 263 12.75 53.55 -21.97
C GLU A 263 11.65 52.95 -21.01
N LYS A 264 11.82 52.27 -19.84
CA LYS A 264 12.74 52.34 -18.65
C LYS A 264 12.66 53.66 -17.84
N SER A 265 12.96 53.77 -16.53
CA SER A 265 12.96 52.89 -15.32
C SER A 265 12.95 53.82 -14.05
N SER A 266 13.28 53.52 -12.77
CA SER A 266 13.81 52.35 -12.02
C SER A 266 13.64 52.53 -10.48
N GLU A 267 13.45 51.42 -9.73
CA GLU A 267 14.03 51.12 -8.38
C GLU A 267 13.64 51.93 -7.09
N GLY A 268 14.04 51.40 -5.91
CA GLY A 268 13.92 51.97 -4.54
C GLY A 268 12.55 51.76 -3.85
N ASP A 269 12.34 51.06 -2.73
CA ASP A 269 13.15 50.60 -1.57
C ASP A 269 13.55 51.70 -0.54
N GLU A 270 12.84 51.74 0.61
CA GLU A 270 13.48 51.87 1.94
C GLU A 270 12.55 51.51 3.13
N VAL A 271 12.97 50.48 3.89
CA VAL A 271 13.03 50.37 5.36
C VAL A 271 12.03 51.12 6.27
N LYS A 272 11.44 50.37 7.24
CA LYS A 272 11.32 50.88 8.61
C LYS A 272 11.42 49.79 9.70
N GLU A 273 12.45 49.88 10.53
CA GLU A 273 12.70 49.04 11.71
C GLU A 273 12.51 49.87 13.00
N SER A 274 11.99 49.27 14.07
CA SER A 274 12.06 49.86 15.42
C SER A 274 11.94 48.85 16.57
N ARG A 275 13.10 48.31 16.99
CA ARG A 275 13.58 48.04 18.37
C ARG A 275 12.66 47.43 19.46
N GLU A 276 13.21 46.39 20.09
CA GLU A 276 13.25 46.09 21.54
C GLU A 276 11.92 45.81 22.29
N SER A 277 11.78 44.77 23.10
CA SER A 277 12.74 44.37 24.15
C SER A 277 12.52 42.96 24.76
N LYS A 278 13.62 42.41 25.29
CA LYS A 278 13.84 41.44 26.40
C LYS A 278 13.04 40.14 26.59
N SER A 279 13.82 39.12 26.99
CA SER A 279 13.45 37.86 27.63
C SER A 279 13.69 37.91 29.16
N GLU A 280 12.93 37.10 29.93
CA GLU A 280 13.16 36.54 31.29
C GLU A 280 11.76 36.00 31.70
N ASP A 281 11.47 34.73 31.99
CA ASP A 281 12.11 33.65 32.77
C ASP A 281 12.20 33.89 34.30
N SER A 282 11.22 33.32 35.01
CA SER A 282 11.36 32.58 36.28
C SER A 282 9.99 31.98 36.62
N SER A 283 9.79 30.72 37.01
CA SER A 283 10.62 29.77 37.78
C SER A 283 10.72 30.13 39.28
N VAL A 284 9.67 29.76 40.03
CA VAL A 284 9.71 29.63 41.50
C VAL A 284 9.20 28.24 41.86
N THR A 285 10.12 27.30 41.94
CA THR A 285 9.91 26.04 42.67
C THR A 285 10.15 26.27 44.16
N LYS A 286 9.19 25.84 44.98
CA LYS A 286 9.43 25.45 46.38
C LYS A 286 8.35 24.45 46.78
N ASP A 287 8.61 23.14 46.68
CA ASP A 287 9.57 22.41 47.52
C ASP A 287 9.21 22.53 49.00
N THR A 288 8.38 21.58 49.45
CA THR A 288 8.13 21.28 50.87
C THR A 288 8.16 19.77 51.03
N THR A 289 9.26 19.29 51.60
CA THR A 289 9.43 17.90 52.00
C THR A 289 8.45 17.50 53.11
N ALA A 290 7.71 16.42 52.90
CA ALA A 290 7.07 15.64 53.95
C ALA A 290 7.27 14.15 53.62
N ASN A 291 8.18 13.52 54.36
CA ASN A 291 8.53 12.12 54.19
C ASN A 291 7.94 11.33 55.37
N GLU A 292 6.85 10.59 55.14
CA GLU A 292 6.19 9.78 56.16
C GLU A 292 6.12 8.32 55.71
N ALA A 293 6.55 7.42 56.59
CA ALA A 293 6.44 5.98 56.41
C ALA A 293 5.02 5.48 56.72
N PRO A 294 4.75 4.19 56.49
CA PRO A 294 4.82 3.33 57.67
C PRO A 294 5.69 2.08 57.49
N GLU A 295 6.37 1.68 58.55
CA GLU A 295 6.97 0.35 58.66
C GLU A 295 5.89 -0.73 58.76
N ALA A 296 6.20 -1.93 58.28
CA ALA A 296 5.34 -3.10 58.45
C ALA A 296 5.34 -3.60 59.90
N SER A 297 4.22 -4.18 60.36
CA SER A 297 4.25 -5.01 61.57
C SER A 297 3.19 -6.12 61.55
N LYS A 298 3.69 -7.36 61.69
CA LYS A 298 3.01 -8.62 62.05
C LYS A 298 2.07 -9.21 60.98
N ASP A 299 2.08 -10.51 60.69
CA ASP A 299 2.27 -11.76 61.48
C ASP A 299 1.00 -12.24 62.22
N GLU A 300 0.73 -13.54 62.05
CA GLU A 300 -0.45 -14.35 62.45
C GLU A 300 -1.81 -14.00 61.81
#